data_AF-A0AAU2HD34-F1
#
_entry.id   AF-A0AAU2HD34-F1
#
_cell.length_a   1.000
_cell.length_b   1.000
_cell.length_c   1.000
_cell.angle_alpha   90.00
_cell.angle_beta   90.00
_cell.angle_gamma   90.00
#
_symmetry.space_group_name_H-M   'P 1'
#
loop_
_entity.id
_entity.type
_entity.pdbx_description
1 polymer ?
#
loop_
_entity_poly.entity_id
_entity_poly.type
_entity_poly.pdbx_seq_one_letter_code
_entity_poly.pdbx_strand_id
1 'polypeptide(L)'
;MTRRDGTAVSPGDSKAEEDNWTAAVLALATVMMPDHPHADAWRRRNTELLAAAAAAPADLTGDTVLNGIRLSKWLQGTNIADDGTLENHSRLHPLYMVSFDQSLYQGFTFGLAGHSAPKAALHNIDRVYRALVELEFPAPDGGTTIYQPDSPTIYYPEGNDWGTHFPFYFGSFDLLVSLTGQDAGLARKADMWEELHNEDQLALMARFTDGRTYGANGENTYYGREHRIGVMAAQSYLTLFLARNDDGGKLRWR
;
A
#
# COMPACT_ATOMS: atom_id res chain seq x y z
N MET A 1 -14.95 2.99 6.15
CA MET A 1 -14.56 3.66 7.41
C MET A 1 -15.60 3.40 8.50
N THR A 2 -15.14 3.07 9.70
CA THR A 2 -15.99 2.78 10.88
C THR A 2 -15.63 3.71 12.03
N ARG A 3 -16.62 4.29 12.73
CA ARG A 3 -16.40 5.15 13.91
C ARG A 3 -15.99 4.35 15.14
N ARG A 4 -15.51 5.05 16.17
CA ARG A 4 -15.24 4.50 17.50
C ARG A 4 -16.38 3.70 18.12
N ASP A 5 -17.63 4.10 17.85
CA ASP A 5 -18.83 3.43 18.38
C ASP A 5 -19.27 2.23 17.53
N GLY A 6 -18.49 1.87 16.50
CA GLY A 6 -18.81 0.78 15.56
C GLY A 6 -19.70 1.21 14.38
N THR A 7 -20.15 2.47 14.32
CA THR A 7 -20.99 2.94 13.21
C THR A 7 -20.19 3.03 11.91
N ALA A 8 -20.62 2.31 10.87
CA ALA A 8 -20.09 2.48 9.52
C ALA A 8 -20.49 3.86 8.95
N VAL A 9 -19.51 4.66 8.53
CA VAL A 9 -19.75 5.98 7.92
C VAL A 9 -19.82 5.88 6.40
N SER A 10 -18.99 5.01 5.85
CA SER A 10 -18.93 4.67 4.43
C SER A 10 -18.94 3.14 4.31
N PRO A 11 -20.12 2.50 4.41
CA PRO A 11 -20.23 1.04 4.32
C PRO A 11 -19.64 0.52 3.01
N GLY A 12 -18.77 -0.49 3.07
CA GLY A 12 -18.09 -1.05 1.90
C GLY A 12 -17.06 -0.16 1.23
N ASP A 13 -16.67 0.94 1.87
CA ASP A 13 -15.72 1.91 1.33
C ASP A 13 -14.79 2.34 2.47
N SER A 14 -13.60 1.76 2.50
CA SER A 14 -12.63 1.94 3.61
C SER A 14 -12.25 3.39 3.84
N LYS A 15 -12.18 4.21 2.78
CA LYS A 15 -11.50 5.51 2.71
C LYS A 15 -9.98 5.48 2.90
N ALA A 16 -9.38 4.28 2.95
CA ALA A 16 -7.94 4.12 3.08
C ALA A 16 -7.17 4.68 1.88
N GLU A 17 -7.63 4.41 0.67
CA GLU A 17 -6.98 4.89 -0.55
C GLU A 17 -7.04 6.43 -0.62
N GLU A 18 -8.19 7.03 -0.32
CA GLU A 18 -8.36 8.49 -0.28
C GLU A 18 -7.46 9.21 0.71
N ASP A 19 -7.26 8.62 1.89
CA ASP A 19 -6.29 9.14 2.84
C ASP A 19 -4.87 9.08 2.26
N ASN A 20 -4.50 7.99 1.58
CA ASN A 20 -3.17 7.80 0.99
C ASN A 20 -2.86 8.72 -0.19
N TRP A 21 -3.71 8.81 -1.22
CA TRP A 21 -3.42 9.69 -2.35
C TRP A 21 -3.50 11.16 -1.97
N THR A 22 -4.32 11.54 -0.98
CA THR A 22 -4.29 12.89 -0.39
C THR A 22 -2.98 13.14 0.36
N ALA A 23 -2.48 12.16 1.12
CA ALA A 23 -1.20 12.26 1.83
C ALA A 23 -0.02 12.43 0.85
N ALA A 24 -0.04 11.78 -0.32
CA ALA A 24 1.00 11.88 -1.34
C ALA A 24 1.16 13.32 -1.87
N VAL A 25 0.06 14.03 -2.10
CA VAL A 25 0.11 15.45 -2.53
C VAL A 25 0.76 16.33 -1.45
N LEU A 26 0.40 16.12 -0.19
CA LEU A 26 0.96 16.88 0.93
C LEU A 26 2.43 16.56 1.19
N ALA A 27 2.86 15.33 0.93
CA ALA A 27 4.26 14.92 0.99
C ALA A 27 5.11 15.77 0.04
N LEU A 28 4.69 15.83 -1.22
CA LEU A 28 5.36 16.60 -2.25
C LEU A 28 5.41 18.10 -1.89
N ALA A 29 4.28 18.66 -1.46
CA ALA A 29 4.21 20.05 -1.02
C ALA A 29 5.16 20.34 0.16
N THR A 30 5.26 19.42 1.13
CA THR A 30 6.12 19.55 2.30
C THR A 30 7.61 19.59 1.93
N VAL A 31 8.04 18.78 0.95
CA VAL A 31 9.46 18.68 0.57
C VAL A 31 9.87 19.68 -0.50
N MET A 32 8.95 20.11 -1.37
CA MET A 32 9.26 21.07 -2.44
C MET A 32 9.10 22.53 -2.00
N MET A 33 8.27 22.79 -0.97
CA MET A 33 7.99 24.15 -0.47
C MET A 33 8.19 24.25 1.05
N PRO A 34 9.38 23.92 1.58
CA PRO A 34 9.61 23.82 3.02
C PRO A 34 9.45 25.15 3.77
N ASP A 35 9.67 26.28 3.10
CA ASP A 35 9.59 27.63 3.69
C ASP A 35 8.20 28.28 3.54
N HIS A 36 7.22 27.56 2.98
CA HIS A 36 5.87 28.10 2.84
C HIS A 36 5.21 28.31 4.22
N PRO A 37 4.42 29.40 4.43
CA PRO A 37 3.74 29.65 5.71
C PRO A 37 2.80 28.54 6.22
N HIS A 38 2.51 27.53 5.39
CA HIS A 38 1.66 26.38 5.71
C HIS A 38 2.40 25.05 5.69
N ALA A 39 3.72 25.03 5.50
CA ALA A 39 4.51 23.79 5.39
C ALA A 39 4.33 22.87 6.61
N ASP A 40 4.30 23.43 7.82
CA ASP A 40 4.07 22.66 9.04
C ASP A 40 2.65 22.06 9.12
N ALA A 41 1.65 22.79 8.63
CA ALA A 41 0.28 22.30 8.57
C ALA A 41 0.14 21.15 7.55
N TRP A 42 0.81 21.24 6.40
CA TRP A 42 0.85 20.17 5.41
C TRP A 42 1.58 18.93 5.93
N ARG A 43 2.74 19.10 6.58
CA ARG A 43 3.48 18.00 7.20
C ARG A 43 2.66 17.28 8.26
N ARG A 44 1.98 18.05 9.12
CA ARG A 44 1.07 17.51 10.13
C ARG A 44 -0.08 16.74 9.48
N ARG A 45 -0.74 17.32 8.48
CA ARG A 45 -1.89 16.69 7.82
C ARG A 45 -1.50 15.44 7.03
N ASN A 46 -0.34 15.43 6.38
CA ASN A 46 0.23 14.25 5.74
C ASN A 46 0.37 13.09 6.76
N THR A 47 0.97 13.36 7.93
CA THR A 47 1.11 12.36 9.00
C THR A 47 -0.24 11.84 9.49
N GLU A 48 -1.21 12.74 9.70
CA GLU A 48 -2.57 12.39 10.13
C GLU A 48 -3.27 11.44 9.15
N LEU A 49 -3.17 11.73 7.86
CA LEU A 49 -3.76 10.90 6.81
C LEU A 49 -3.07 9.54 6.70
N LEU A 50 -1.73 9.49 6.75
CA LEU A 50 -0.99 8.21 6.74
C LEU A 50 -1.37 7.32 7.94
N ALA A 51 -1.53 7.91 9.13
CA ALA A 51 -1.96 7.17 10.32
C ALA A 51 -3.42 6.70 10.23
N ALA A 52 -4.31 7.50 9.61
CA ALA A 52 -5.72 7.14 9.42
C ALA A 52 -5.92 6.06 8.35
N ALA A 53 -5.16 6.10 7.25
CA ALA A 53 -5.33 5.23 6.10
C ALA A 53 -5.33 3.74 6.47
N ALA A 54 -4.45 3.34 7.40
CA ALA A 54 -4.35 1.97 7.90
C ALA A 54 -4.81 1.82 9.36
N ALA A 55 -5.65 2.72 9.88
CA ALA A 55 -6.13 2.64 11.25
C ALA A 55 -6.99 1.38 11.48
N ALA A 56 -6.68 0.62 12.53
CA ALA A 56 -7.38 -0.60 12.93
C ALA A 56 -8.05 -0.43 14.31
N PRO A 57 -9.03 -1.28 14.69
CA PRO A 57 -9.69 -1.17 15.99
C PRO A 57 -8.74 -1.18 17.19
N ALA A 58 -7.67 -1.97 17.15
CA ALA A 58 -6.62 -1.94 18.17
C ALA A 58 -5.98 -0.54 18.40
N ASP A 59 -5.94 0.32 17.38
CA ASP A 59 -5.36 1.67 17.48
C ASP A 59 -6.24 2.64 18.29
N LEU A 60 -7.53 2.32 18.48
CA LEU A 60 -8.47 3.17 19.21
C LEU A 60 -8.25 3.14 20.73
N THR A 61 -7.57 2.11 21.23
CA THR A 61 -7.38 1.85 22.67
C THR A 61 -5.90 1.71 23.06
N GLY A 62 -5.01 1.38 22.11
CA GLY A 62 -3.58 1.20 22.34
C GLY A 62 -2.81 2.48 22.75
N ASP A 63 -1.50 2.37 22.90
CA ASP A 63 -0.60 3.46 23.27
C ASP A 63 0.33 3.92 22.15
N THR A 64 0.17 3.38 20.95
CA THR A 64 0.93 3.75 19.75
C THR A 64 0.99 5.26 19.54
N VAL A 65 2.21 5.77 19.39
CA VAL A 65 2.50 7.15 19.03
C VAL A 65 3.26 7.17 17.71
N LEU A 66 2.70 7.84 16.71
CA LEU A 66 3.32 8.04 15.40
C LEU A 66 3.58 9.51 15.18
N ASN A 67 4.85 9.89 14.96
CA ASN A 67 5.22 11.27 14.64
C ASN A 67 4.61 12.31 15.62
N GLY A 68 4.53 11.96 16.91
CA GLY A 68 3.96 12.79 17.97
C GLY A 68 2.43 12.69 18.16
N ILE A 69 1.73 11.88 17.37
CA ILE A 69 0.27 11.67 17.46
C ILE A 69 0.00 10.39 18.25
N ARG A 70 -0.66 10.51 19.42
CA ARG A 70 -1.19 9.34 20.15
C ARG A 70 -2.48 8.87 19.50
N LEU A 71 -2.43 7.73 18.81
CA LEU A 71 -3.52 7.27 17.93
C LEU A 71 -4.86 7.13 18.67
N SER A 72 -4.85 6.46 19.82
CA SER A 72 -6.03 6.23 20.66
C SER A 72 -6.65 7.49 21.27
N LYS A 73 -6.02 8.65 21.13
CA LYS A 73 -6.61 9.93 21.53
C LYS A 73 -7.09 10.74 20.32
N TRP A 74 -6.42 10.61 19.19
CA TRP A 74 -6.68 11.41 18.00
C TRP A 74 -7.68 10.74 17.03
N LEU A 75 -7.51 9.44 16.76
CA LEU A 75 -8.36 8.69 15.82
C LEU A 75 -9.82 8.70 16.25
N GLN A 76 -10.71 8.92 15.29
CA GLN A 76 -12.17 8.88 15.46
C GLN A 76 -12.81 7.61 14.88
N GLY A 77 -12.00 6.74 14.28
CA GLY A 77 -12.45 5.57 13.57
C GLY A 77 -11.30 4.76 12.97
N THR A 78 -11.65 3.81 12.12
CA THR A 78 -10.76 2.83 11.50
C THR A 78 -11.10 2.64 10.02
N ASN A 79 -10.10 2.20 9.26
CA ASN A 79 -10.16 2.01 7.82
C ASN A 79 -9.87 0.55 7.42
N ILE A 80 -9.16 -0.21 8.27
CA ILE A 80 -8.93 -1.66 8.11
C ILE A 80 -9.53 -2.45 9.28
N ALA A 81 -9.70 -3.76 9.09
CA ALA A 81 -10.08 -4.70 10.13
C ALA A 81 -8.90 -5.09 11.03
N ASP A 82 -9.18 -5.70 12.18
CA ASP A 82 -8.15 -6.12 13.15
C ASP A 82 -7.19 -7.19 12.60
N ASP A 83 -7.65 -8.00 11.64
CA ASP A 83 -6.84 -9.02 10.98
C ASP A 83 -6.03 -8.47 9.79
N GLY A 84 -6.15 -7.18 9.48
CA GLY A 84 -5.46 -6.53 8.36
C GLY A 84 -6.22 -6.52 7.05
N THR A 85 -7.40 -7.15 6.98
CA THR A 85 -8.24 -7.09 5.79
C THR A 85 -8.83 -5.69 5.60
N LEU A 86 -9.12 -5.37 4.34
CA LEU A 86 -9.68 -4.08 3.94
C LEU A 86 -10.86 -4.33 3.00
N GLU A 87 -11.99 -3.71 3.33
CA GLU A 87 -13.18 -3.72 2.50
C GLU A 87 -13.23 -2.44 1.64
N ASN A 88 -13.37 -2.60 0.33
CA ASN A 88 -13.61 -1.50 -0.60
C ASN A 88 -14.51 -1.97 -1.75
N HIS A 89 -15.31 -1.09 -2.34
CA HIS A 89 -16.34 -1.47 -3.32
C HIS A 89 -17.26 -2.61 -2.83
N SER A 90 -17.60 -2.54 -1.53
CA SER A 90 -18.45 -3.51 -0.81
C SER A 90 -17.97 -4.95 -0.89
N ARG A 91 -16.64 -5.14 -0.87
CA ARG A 91 -16.00 -6.45 -0.81
C ARG A 91 -14.62 -6.39 -0.16
N LEU A 92 -14.15 -7.51 0.39
CA LEU A 92 -12.74 -7.67 0.72
C LEU A 92 -11.93 -7.51 -0.56
N HIS A 93 -11.02 -6.54 -0.57
CA HIS A 93 -10.43 -6.08 -1.84
C HIS A 93 -8.89 -6.09 -1.83
N PRO A 94 -8.25 -7.18 -2.33
CA PRO A 94 -6.80 -7.31 -2.38
C PRO A 94 -6.06 -6.16 -3.10
N LEU A 95 -6.61 -5.65 -4.22
CA LEU A 95 -6.02 -4.48 -4.90
C LEU A 95 -5.97 -3.22 -4.03
N TYR A 96 -6.96 -3.01 -3.15
CA TYR A 96 -6.95 -1.88 -2.23
C TYR A 96 -6.08 -2.17 -0.99
N MET A 97 -5.90 -3.43 -0.62
CA MET A 97 -4.89 -3.80 0.38
C MET A 97 -3.46 -3.48 -0.10
N VAL A 98 -3.15 -3.68 -1.39
CA VAL A 98 -1.83 -3.28 -1.93
C VAL A 98 -1.73 -1.80 -2.33
N SER A 99 -2.81 -1.03 -2.25
CA SER A 99 -2.79 0.43 -2.47
C SER A 99 -2.03 1.21 -1.39
N PHE A 100 -1.63 0.54 -0.31
CA PHE A 100 -0.68 1.09 0.66
C PHE A 100 0.75 1.25 0.09
N ASP A 101 1.02 0.79 -1.15
CA ASP A 101 2.19 1.23 -1.93
C ASP A 101 2.32 2.76 -1.93
N GLN A 102 1.20 3.48 -1.99
CA GLN A 102 1.11 4.93 -1.90
C GLN A 102 1.64 5.51 -0.58
N SER A 103 1.45 4.81 0.54
CA SER A 103 2.05 5.20 1.83
C SER A 103 3.57 4.98 1.78
N LEU A 104 4.03 3.86 1.23
CA LEU A 104 5.45 3.52 1.20
C LEU A 104 6.25 4.40 0.22
N TYR A 105 5.61 4.93 -0.83
CA TYR A 105 6.17 5.92 -1.76
C TYR A 105 6.55 7.26 -1.11
N GLN A 106 6.12 7.53 0.12
CA GLN A 106 6.66 8.63 0.93
C GLN A 106 8.19 8.50 1.07
N GLY A 107 8.70 7.26 1.14
CA GLY A 107 10.13 6.97 1.24
C GLY A 107 10.95 7.61 0.13
N PHE A 108 10.57 7.42 -1.14
CA PHE A 108 11.33 8.03 -2.23
C PHE A 108 11.10 9.54 -2.32
N THR A 109 9.87 10.01 -2.06
CA THR A 109 9.53 11.44 -2.16
C THR A 109 10.37 12.26 -1.19
N PHE A 110 10.45 11.83 0.07
CA PHE A 110 11.30 12.47 1.07
C PHE A 110 12.78 12.19 0.85
N GLY A 111 13.15 10.98 0.44
CA GLY A 111 14.53 10.59 0.18
C GLY A 111 15.20 11.41 -0.93
N LEU A 112 14.48 11.70 -2.02
CA LEU A 112 14.96 12.58 -3.11
C LEU A 112 15.25 14.01 -2.62
N ALA A 113 14.51 14.46 -1.61
CA ALA A 113 14.71 15.77 -0.98
C ALA A 113 15.72 15.73 0.19
N GLY A 114 16.36 14.60 0.47
CA GLY A 114 17.31 14.46 1.58
C GLY A 114 16.65 14.43 2.97
N HIS A 115 15.35 14.17 3.03
CA HIS A 115 14.57 14.10 4.27
C HIS A 115 14.16 12.66 4.62
N SER A 116 13.79 12.42 5.87
CA SER A 116 13.15 11.17 6.28
C SER A 116 11.64 11.27 6.06
N ALA A 117 11.04 10.21 5.52
CA ALA A 117 9.60 10.07 5.46
C ALA A 117 9.01 9.91 6.87
N PRO A 118 7.73 10.27 7.09
CA PRO A 118 7.07 10.02 8.36
C PRO A 118 7.01 8.53 8.67
N LYS A 119 7.32 8.13 9.91
CA LYS A 119 7.09 6.77 10.42
C LYS A 119 5.64 6.31 10.23
N ALA A 120 4.67 7.24 10.24
CA ALA A 120 3.27 6.96 9.96
C ALA A 120 3.02 6.27 8.60
N ALA A 121 3.92 6.43 7.63
CA ALA A 121 3.86 5.73 6.35
C ALA A 121 3.99 4.20 6.46
N LEU A 122 4.50 3.69 7.58
CA LEU A 122 4.66 2.26 7.86
C LEU A 122 3.53 1.70 8.75
N HIS A 123 2.54 2.52 9.11
CA HIS A 123 1.51 2.13 10.07
C HIS A 123 0.69 0.93 9.57
N ASN A 124 0.65 -0.15 10.35
CA ASN A 124 -0.08 -1.40 10.08
C ASN A 124 0.18 -2.04 8.70
N ILE A 125 1.26 -1.67 8.00
CA ILE A 125 1.64 -2.29 6.72
C ILE A 125 1.97 -3.77 6.92
N ASP A 126 2.67 -4.10 7.99
CA ASP A 126 2.96 -5.47 8.42
C ASP A 126 1.70 -6.30 8.63
N ARG A 127 0.67 -5.71 9.25
CA ARG A 127 -0.63 -6.36 9.48
C ARG A 127 -1.35 -6.63 8.17
N VAL A 128 -1.44 -5.64 7.27
CA VAL A 128 -2.07 -5.82 5.96
C VAL A 128 -1.32 -6.85 5.12
N TYR A 129 0.02 -6.79 5.13
CA TYR A 129 0.85 -7.71 4.38
C TYR A 129 0.71 -9.15 4.88
N ARG A 130 0.66 -9.35 6.20
CA ARG A 130 0.36 -10.65 6.80
C ARG A 130 -1.00 -11.20 6.38
N ALA A 131 -2.02 -10.34 6.27
CA ALA A 131 -3.34 -10.75 5.77
C ALA A 131 -3.30 -11.25 4.32
N LEU A 132 -2.44 -10.65 3.47
CA LEU A 132 -2.24 -11.13 2.10
C LEU A 132 -1.58 -12.52 2.06
N VAL A 133 -0.60 -12.76 2.93
CA VAL A 133 0.29 -13.94 2.85
C VAL A 133 -0.16 -15.13 3.70
N GLU A 134 -0.77 -14.90 4.87
CA GLU A 134 -1.00 -15.93 5.89
C GLU A 134 -2.48 -16.12 6.28
N LEU A 135 -3.36 -15.14 6.01
CA LEU A 135 -4.77 -15.26 6.41
C LEU A 135 -5.51 -16.19 5.45
N GLU A 136 -6.09 -17.27 6.00
CA GLU A 136 -6.87 -18.25 5.24
C GLU A 136 -8.30 -17.76 5.01
N PHE A 137 -8.76 -17.89 3.78
CA PHE A 137 -10.10 -17.60 3.31
C PHE A 137 -10.75 -18.88 2.78
N PRO A 138 -12.08 -19.02 2.87
CA PRO A 138 -12.79 -20.13 2.24
C PRO A 138 -12.57 -20.16 0.72
N ALA A 139 -12.29 -21.33 0.16
CA ALA A 139 -12.25 -21.60 -1.28
C ALA A 139 -12.86 -22.99 -1.60
N PRO A 140 -13.18 -23.30 -2.88
CA PRO A 140 -13.88 -24.54 -3.24
C PRO A 140 -13.21 -25.84 -2.78
N ASP A 141 -11.88 -25.89 -2.78
CA ASP A 141 -11.09 -27.08 -2.42
C ASP A 141 -10.56 -27.05 -0.97
N GLY A 142 -11.00 -26.08 -0.15
CA GLY A 142 -10.51 -25.85 1.21
C GLY A 142 -10.15 -24.39 1.48
N GLY A 143 -9.55 -24.09 2.63
CA GLY A 143 -9.02 -22.75 2.91
C GLY A 143 -7.79 -22.43 2.05
N THR A 144 -7.65 -21.19 1.61
CA THR A 144 -6.47 -20.69 0.88
C THR A 144 -6.18 -19.22 1.22
N THR A 145 -4.95 -18.76 0.99
CA THR A 145 -4.51 -17.37 1.25
C THR A 145 -4.73 -16.46 0.04
N ILE A 146 -4.66 -15.13 0.17
CA ILE A 146 -4.75 -14.24 -1.00
C ILE A 146 -3.55 -14.48 -1.92
N TYR A 147 -2.33 -14.52 -1.37
CA TYR A 147 -1.15 -14.91 -2.13
C TYR A 147 -1.08 -16.43 -2.21
N GLN A 148 -1.24 -16.99 -3.40
CA GLN A 148 -1.21 -18.43 -3.58
C GLN A 148 0.21 -18.96 -3.41
N PRO A 149 0.45 -19.93 -2.50
CA PRO A 149 1.76 -20.55 -2.29
C PRO A 149 2.52 -20.85 -3.58
N ASP A 150 3.73 -20.31 -3.69
CA ASP A 150 4.71 -20.62 -4.76
C ASP A 150 4.17 -20.33 -6.19
N SER A 151 3.28 -19.34 -6.30
CA SER A 151 2.63 -18.92 -7.55
C SER A 151 2.40 -17.41 -7.55
N PRO A 152 2.45 -16.71 -8.71
CA PRO A 152 2.06 -15.30 -8.82
C PRO A 152 0.54 -15.09 -8.75
N THR A 153 -0.23 -16.16 -8.56
CA THR A 153 -1.68 -16.11 -8.58
C THR A 153 -2.21 -15.43 -7.33
N ILE A 154 -3.12 -14.48 -7.55
CA ILE A 154 -3.87 -13.81 -6.48
C ILE A 154 -5.27 -14.42 -6.39
N TYR A 155 -5.58 -14.96 -5.22
CA TYR A 155 -6.95 -15.34 -4.87
C TYR A 155 -7.73 -14.11 -4.40
N TYR A 156 -8.92 -13.93 -4.96
CA TYR A 156 -9.85 -12.86 -4.59
C TYR A 156 -11.07 -13.48 -3.89
N PRO A 157 -11.10 -13.53 -2.54
CA PRO A 157 -12.15 -14.24 -1.79
C PRO A 157 -13.58 -13.80 -2.15
N GLU A 158 -13.76 -12.53 -2.46
CA GLU A 158 -15.05 -11.92 -2.81
C GLU A 158 -15.06 -11.37 -4.26
N GLY A 159 -14.12 -11.85 -5.08
CA GLY A 159 -13.95 -11.44 -6.47
C GLY A 159 -13.27 -10.08 -6.65
N ASN A 160 -13.22 -9.62 -7.90
CA ASN A 160 -12.56 -8.39 -8.32
C ASN A 160 -13.40 -7.71 -9.42
N ASP A 161 -13.65 -6.40 -9.30
CA ASP A 161 -14.38 -5.62 -10.31
C ASP A 161 -13.50 -4.82 -11.27
N TRP A 162 -12.19 -4.75 -11.02
CA TRP A 162 -11.28 -4.00 -11.88
C TRP A 162 -10.80 -4.75 -13.12
N GLY A 163 -10.97 -6.06 -13.19
CA GLY A 163 -10.46 -6.88 -14.31
C GLY A 163 -9.94 -8.22 -13.83
N THR A 164 -9.00 -8.79 -14.56
CA THR A 164 -8.64 -10.22 -14.39
C THR A 164 -7.25 -10.47 -13.82
N HIS A 165 -6.29 -9.55 -13.97
CA HIS A 165 -4.89 -9.86 -13.70
C HIS A 165 -4.04 -8.61 -13.44
N PHE A 166 -3.33 -8.54 -12.30
CA PHE A 166 -2.66 -7.33 -11.82
C PHE A 166 -1.29 -7.58 -11.18
N PRO A 167 -0.42 -8.42 -11.77
CA PRO A 167 0.80 -8.89 -11.09
C PRO A 167 1.67 -7.74 -10.56
N PHE A 168 1.87 -6.67 -11.33
CA PHE A 168 2.70 -5.55 -10.89
C PHE A 168 2.14 -4.73 -9.72
N TYR A 169 0.82 -4.74 -9.49
CA TYR A 169 0.25 -4.07 -8.31
C TYR A 169 0.74 -4.73 -7.03
N PHE A 170 0.80 -6.06 -7.03
CA PHE A 170 1.31 -6.85 -5.91
C PHE A 170 2.83 -6.82 -5.86
N GLY A 171 3.52 -7.08 -6.98
CA GLY A 171 4.98 -7.06 -7.04
C GLY A 171 5.63 -5.73 -6.64
N SER A 172 5.02 -4.59 -6.99
CA SER A 172 5.48 -3.28 -6.53
C SER A 172 5.32 -3.09 -5.02
N PHE A 173 4.22 -3.58 -4.44
CA PHE A 173 3.99 -3.51 -2.99
C PHE A 173 4.94 -4.45 -2.24
N ASP A 174 5.17 -5.64 -2.77
CA ASP A 174 6.12 -6.62 -2.23
C ASP A 174 7.54 -6.05 -2.16
N LEU A 175 8.00 -5.41 -3.23
CA LEU A 175 9.28 -4.69 -3.25
C LEU A 175 9.36 -3.67 -2.10
N LEU A 176 8.32 -2.84 -1.94
CA LEU A 176 8.31 -1.79 -0.94
C LEU A 176 8.28 -2.35 0.49
N VAL A 177 7.52 -3.43 0.71
CA VAL A 177 7.46 -4.16 1.98
C VAL A 177 8.82 -4.79 2.31
N SER A 178 9.49 -5.40 1.34
CA SER A 178 10.84 -5.95 1.48
C SER A 178 11.85 -4.87 1.88
N LEU A 179 11.85 -3.74 1.16
CA LEU A 179 12.75 -2.60 1.45
C LEU A 179 12.51 -1.96 2.82
N THR A 180 11.30 -2.08 3.37
CA THR A 180 10.91 -1.48 4.65
C THR A 180 10.84 -2.50 5.80
N GLY A 181 11.15 -3.76 5.53
CA GLY A 181 11.14 -4.86 6.51
C GLY A 181 9.77 -5.14 7.13
N GLN A 182 8.68 -4.82 6.42
CA GLN A 182 7.32 -5.03 6.93
C GLN A 182 6.85 -6.49 6.82
N ASP A 183 7.67 -7.37 6.26
CA ASP A 183 7.50 -8.83 6.23
C ASP A 183 8.26 -9.55 7.36
N ALA A 184 8.71 -8.80 8.38
CA ALA A 184 9.39 -9.36 9.53
C ALA A 184 8.54 -10.45 10.20
N GLY A 185 9.15 -11.61 10.45
CA GLY A 185 8.48 -12.77 11.05
C GLY A 185 7.60 -13.61 10.11
N LEU A 186 7.41 -13.22 8.84
CA LEU A 186 6.76 -14.09 7.85
C LEU A 186 7.70 -15.19 7.38
N ALA A 187 7.15 -16.39 7.15
CA ALA A 187 7.90 -17.54 6.64
C ALA A 187 8.28 -17.36 5.16
N ARG A 188 7.32 -16.90 4.35
CA ARG A 188 7.54 -16.48 2.96
C ARG A 188 7.77 -14.97 2.92
N LYS A 189 8.93 -14.57 2.42
CA LYS A 189 9.40 -13.18 2.41
C LYS A 189 8.88 -12.41 1.20
N ALA A 190 8.83 -11.09 1.34
CA ALA A 190 8.29 -10.21 0.32
C ALA A 190 9.17 -10.16 -0.93
N ASP A 191 10.48 -10.34 -0.81
CA ASP A 191 11.39 -10.43 -1.97
C ASP A 191 11.09 -11.66 -2.86
N MET A 192 10.67 -12.78 -2.28
CA MET A 192 10.25 -13.95 -3.03
C MET A 192 8.93 -13.71 -3.78
N TRP A 193 7.95 -13.05 -3.14
CA TRP A 193 6.70 -12.68 -3.80
C TRP A 193 6.91 -11.62 -4.89
N GLU A 194 7.79 -10.65 -4.63
CA GLU A 194 8.22 -9.66 -5.62
C GLU A 194 8.73 -10.34 -6.89
N GLU A 195 9.61 -11.33 -6.76
CA GLU A 195 10.16 -12.08 -7.89
C GLU A 195 9.05 -12.73 -8.72
N LEU A 196 8.18 -13.52 -8.09
CA LEU A 196 7.07 -14.21 -8.75
C LEU A 196 6.15 -13.23 -9.50
N HIS A 197 5.70 -12.17 -8.83
CA HIS A 197 4.79 -11.19 -9.43
C HIS A 197 5.47 -10.36 -10.52
N ASN A 198 6.75 -10.03 -10.40
CA ASN A 198 7.45 -9.29 -11.45
C ASN A 198 7.74 -10.15 -12.68
N GLU A 199 8.05 -11.44 -12.51
CA GLU A 199 8.16 -12.38 -13.63
C GLU A 199 6.84 -12.50 -14.39
N ASP A 200 5.72 -12.60 -13.68
CA ASP A 200 4.38 -12.67 -14.26
C ASP A 200 4.01 -11.36 -14.98
N GLN A 201 4.39 -10.20 -14.44
CA GLN A 201 4.24 -8.91 -15.12
C GLN A 201 5.04 -8.87 -16.43
N LEU A 202 6.29 -9.35 -16.43
CA LEU A 202 7.11 -9.40 -17.65
C LEU A 202 6.52 -10.35 -18.69
N ALA A 203 6.00 -11.51 -18.27
CA ALA A 203 5.29 -12.44 -19.15
C ALA A 203 4.03 -11.81 -19.75
N LEU A 204 3.28 -11.04 -18.95
CA LEU A 204 2.09 -10.33 -19.38
C LEU A 204 2.39 -9.28 -20.45
N MET A 205 3.48 -8.51 -20.27
CA MET A 205 3.96 -7.51 -21.23
C MET A 205 4.53 -8.13 -22.51
N ALA A 206 5.18 -9.29 -22.42
CA ALA A 206 5.80 -9.99 -23.55
C ALA A 206 4.79 -10.40 -24.66
N ARG A 207 3.49 -10.35 -24.37
CA ARG A 207 2.41 -10.50 -25.37
C ARG A 207 2.38 -9.38 -26.40
N PHE A 208 3.05 -8.25 -26.14
CA PHE A 208 3.00 -7.05 -26.97
C PHE A 208 4.41 -6.57 -27.37
N THR A 209 4.49 -5.88 -28.50
CA THR A 209 5.77 -5.37 -29.04
C THR A 209 6.08 -3.91 -28.67
N ASP A 210 5.15 -3.23 -27.99
CA ASP A 210 5.25 -1.82 -27.63
C ASP A 210 5.34 -1.56 -26.12
N GLY A 211 5.50 -2.63 -25.33
CA GLY A 211 5.71 -2.56 -23.89
C GLY A 211 4.46 -2.27 -23.07
N ARG A 212 3.25 -2.30 -23.65
CA ARG A 212 2.02 -2.21 -22.88
C ARG A 212 1.81 -3.45 -22.00
N THR A 213 1.04 -3.30 -20.93
CA THR A 213 0.66 -4.43 -20.04
C THR A 213 -0.66 -5.07 -20.46
N TYR A 214 -1.65 -4.24 -20.81
CA TYR A 214 -3.03 -4.64 -21.00
C TYR A 214 -3.48 -4.51 -22.46
N GLY A 215 -4.21 -5.53 -22.93
CA GLY A 215 -4.85 -5.55 -24.24
C GLY A 215 -6.30 -5.08 -24.16
N ALA A 216 -7.22 -6.04 -24.00
CA ALA A 216 -8.65 -5.77 -23.96
C ALA A 216 -9.04 -4.97 -22.69
N ASN A 217 -10.07 -4.14 -22.79
CA ASN A 217 -10.55 -3.33 -21.64
C ASN A 217 -11.01 -4.19 -20.44
N GLY A 218 -11.37 -5.46 -20.66
CA GLY A 218 -11.74 -6.37 -19.59
C GLY A 218 -10.56 -6.89 -18.75
N GLU A 219 -9.32 -6.80 -19.26
CA GLU A 219 -8.13 -7.21 -18.49
C GLU A 219 -7.88 -6.25 -17.32
N ASN A 220 -8.10 -4.94 -17.56
CA ASN A 220 -8.12 -3.89 -16.55
C ASN A 220 -9.06 -2.76 -17.03
N THR A 221 -10.15 -2.52 -16.32
CA THR A 221 -11.19 -1.55 -16.70
C THR A 221 -10.84 -0.11 -16.34
N TYR A 222 -9.76 0.11 -15.57
CA TYR A 222 -9.29 1.45 -15.23
C TYR A 222 -8.81 2.20 -16.48
N TYR A 223 -9.36 3.40 -16.70
CA TYR A 223 -9.07 4.21 -17.89
C TYR A 223 -7.57 4.58 -18.00
N GLY A 224 -6.89 4.70 -16.86
CA GLY A 224 -5.48 5.06 -16.76
C GLY A 224 -4.55 3.87 -16.59
N ARG A 225 -4.96 2.62 -16.87
CA ARG A 225 -4.21 1.39 -16.56
C ARG A 225 -2.73 1.42 -16.95
N GLU A 226 -2.41 1.80 -18.18
CA GLU A 226 -0.99 1.87 -18.63
C GLU A 226 -0.24 3.02 -17.92
N HIS A 227 -0.90 4.16 -17.70
CA HIS A 227 -0.30 5.27 -16.94
C HIS A 227 -0.02 4.86 -15.50
N ARG A 228 -0.91 4.08 -14.87
CA ARG A 228 -0.72 3.57 -13.52
C ARG A 228 0.47 2.63 -13.44
N ILE A 229 0.60 1.68 -14.37
CA ILE A 229 1.80 0.81 -14.46
C ILE A 229 3.07 1.64 -14.63
N GLY A 230 3.07 2.61 -15.54
CA GLY A 230 4.22 3.49 -15.76
C GLY A 230 4.63 4.28 -14.53
N VAL A 231 3.67 4.84 -13.79
CA VAL A 231 3.93 5.56 -12.54
C VAL A 231 4.47 4.63 -11.46
N MET A 232 3.87 3.46 -11.26
CA MET A 232 4.35 2.48 -10.28
C MET A 232 5.78 2.03 -10.61
N ALA A 233 6.09 1.80 -11.88
CA ALA A 233 7.42 1.40 -12.31
C ALA A 233 8.47 2.49 -12.03
N ALA A 234 8.13 3.76 -12.32
CA ALA A 234 8.99 4.89 -12.00
C ALA A 234 9.21 5.05 -10.49
N GLN A 235 8.16 4.90 -9.69
CA GLN A 235 8.23 5.01 -8.23
C GLN A 235 9.04 3.86 -7.60
N SER A 236 8.83 2.63 -8.05
CA SER A 236 9.63 1.46 -7.65
C SER A 236 11.10 1.64 -8.00
N TYR A 237 11.40 2.09 -9.23
CA TYR A 237 12.78 2.38 -9.64
C TYR A 237 13.45 3.45 -8.78
N LEU A 238 12.77 4.58 -8.54
CA LEU A 238 13.32 5.66 -7.71
C LEU A 238 13.54 5.22 -6.26
N THR A 239 12.63 4.39 -5.74
CA THR A 239 12.76 3.82 -4.39
C THR A 239 13.98 2.90 -4.31
N LEU A 240 14.13 1.96 -5.26
CA LEU A 240 15.29 1.09 -5.37
C LEU A 240 16.61 1.86 -5.52
N PHE A 241 16.61 2.89 -6.36
CA PHE A 241 17.77 3.76 -6.52
C PHE A 241 18.17 4.39 -5.18
N LEU A 242 17.23 4.95 -4.42
CA LEU A 242 17.53 5.52 -3.10
C LEU A 242 17.93 4.47 -2.05
N ALA A 243 17.43 3.25 -2.16
CA ALA A 243 17.78 2.15 -1.26
C ALA A 243 19.22 1.65 -1.47
N ARG A 244 19.66 1.58 -2.74
CA ARG A 244 20.86 0.85 -3.16
C ARG A 244 21.96 1.71 -3.79
N ASN A 245 21.80 3.03 -3.89
CA ASN A 245 22.83 3.92 -4.45
C ASN A 245 24.13 3.89 -3.61
N ASP A 246 25.27 4.03 -4.30
CA ASP A 246 26.64 3.91 -3.81
C ASP A 246 27.02 4.90 -2.68
N ASP A 247 26.24 5.99 -2.51
CA ASP A 247 26.39 6.94 -1.40
C ASP A 247 25.78 6.43 -0.06
N GLY A 248 25.22 5.22 -0.04
CA GLY A 248 24.51 4.63 1.09
C GLY A 248 23.00 4.92 1.09
N GLY A 249 22.23 4.07 1.78
CA GLY A 249 20.76 4.11 1.80
C GLY A 249 20.18 5.47 2.23
N LYS A 250 19.44 6.09 1.31
CA LYS A 250 18.76 7.39 1.53
C LYS A 250 17.29 7.22 1.94
N LEU A 251 16.78 5.99 1.92
CA LEU A 251 15.47 5.65 2.46
C LEU A 251 15.49 5.64 3.99
N ARG A 252 14.70 6.51 4.61
CA ARG A 252 14.62 6.67 6.07
C ARG A 252 13.21 7.02 6.48
N TRP A 253 12.76 6.44 7.59
CA TRP A 253 11.46 6.74 8.21
C TRP A 253 11.70 7.16 9.66
N ARG A 254 11.17 8.33 10.05
CA ARG A 254 11.35 8.91 11.39
C ARG A 254 10.06 9.51 11.94
#